data_AF-A0A2D7K4X4-F1
#
_entry.id   AF-A0A2D7K4X4-F1
#
_cell.length_a   1.000
_cell.length_b   1.000
_cell.length_c   1.000
_cell.angle_alpha   90.00
_cell.angle_beta   90.00
_cell.angle_gamma   90.00
#
_symmetry.space_group_name_H-M   'P 1'
#
loop_
_entity.id
_entity.type
_entity.pdbx_description
1 polymer ?
#
loop_
_entity_poly.entity_id
_entity_poly.type
_entity_poly.pdbx_seq_one_letter_code
_entity_poly.pdbx_strand_id
1 'polypeptide(L)' 'MPEKIKPSVKHTDRKTGKTWIEHFYLKTQPLTELERIMQDERANKKLKVKCLREITRRSKE' A
#
# COMPACT_ATOMS: atom_id res chain seq x y z
N MET A 1 8.26 -4.50 11.96
CA MET A 1 8.14 -3.44 10.93
C MET A 1 6.72 -3.49 10.36
N PRO A 2 6.03 -2.36 10.12
CA PRO A 2 4.71 -2.40 9.50
C PRO A 2 4.82 -2.97 8.09
N GLU A 3 3.86 -3.82 7.72
CA GLU A 3 3.87 -4.51 6.44
C GLU A 3 3.61 -3.52 5.30
N LYS A 4 4.50 -3.49 4.29
CA LYS A 4 4.40 -2.59 3.14
C LYS A 4 3.83 -3.33 1.93
N ILE A 5 3.02 -2.63 1.14
CA ILE A 5 2.54 -3.13 -0.16
C ILE A 5 3.58 -2.90 -1.28
N LYS A 6 4.36 -1.81 -1.17
CA LYS A 6 5.43 -1.46 -2.10
C LYS A 6 6.52 -0.64 -1.40
N PRO A 7 7.71 -0.49 -2.02
CA PRO A 7 8.80 0.30 -1.47
C PRO A 7 8.38 1.75 -1.21
N SER A 8 9.02 2.37 -0.22
CA SER A 8 8.83 3.81 0.03
C SER A 8 9.40 4.64 -1.12
N VAL A 9 8.71 5.71 -1.46
CA VAL A 9 9.12 6.62 -2.52
C VAL A 9 9.59 7.93 -1.89
N LYS A 10 10.77 8.40 -2.27
CA LYS A 10 11.27 9.71 -1.87
C LYS A 10 10.80 10.74 -2.88
N HIS A 11 10.11 11.76 -2.39
CA HIS A 11 9.69 12.91 -3.18
C HIS A 11 10.55 14.11 -2.84
N THR A 12 10.77 14.94 -3.85
CA THR A 12 11.49 16.21 -3.73
C THR A 12 10.68 17.27 -4.44
N ASP A 13 10.27 18.32 -3.71
CA ASP A 13 9.72 19.51 -4.33
C ASP A 13 10.86 20.32 -4.97
N ARG A 14 10.81 20.45 -6.29
CA ARG A 14 11.84 21.18 -7.06
C ARG A 14 11.87 22.68 -6.78
N LYS A 15 10.75 23.27 -6.34
CA LYS A 15 10.67 24.72 -6.07
C LYS A 15 11.24 25.07 -4.70
N THR A 16 10.96 24.24 -3.68
CA THR A 16 11.36 24.51 -2.29
C THR A 16 12.58 23.72 -1.84
N GLY A 17 13.00 22.69 -2.60
CA GLY A 17 14.07 21.77 -2.22
C GLY A 17 13.69 20.80 -1.10
N LYS A 18 12.46 20.91 -0.55
CA LYS A 18 12.00 20.05 0.54
C LYS A 18 11.83 18.62 0.06
N THR A 19 12.24 17.67 0.90
CA THR A 19 12.08 16.24 0.62
C THR A 19 11.16 15.60 1.65
N TRP A 20 10.34 14.65 1.21
CA TRP A 20 9.54 13.82 2.10
C TRP A 20 9.50 12.40 1.56
N ILE A 21 9.18 11.45 2.45
CA ILE A 21 9.13 10.03 2.12
C ILE A 21 7.67 9.60 2.22
N GLU A 22 7.17 9.06 1.12
CA GLU A 22 5.86 8.42 1.08
C GLU A 22 6.00 6.95 1.47
N HIS A 23 5.25 6.54 2.49
CA HIS A 23 5.22 5.17 2.96
C HIS A 23 3.92 4.48 2.54
N PHE A 24 4.04 3.27 2.01
CA PHE A 24 2.91 2.47 1.56
C PHE A 24 2.63 1.30 2.50
N TYR A 25 2.26 1.61 3.74
CA TYR A 25 1.92 0.58 4.74
C TYR A 25 0.52 0.03 4.51
N LEU A 26 0.37 -1.29 4.58
CA LEU A 26 -0.86 -2.02 4.33
C LEU A 26 -2.05 -1.46 5.12
N LYS A 27 -1.86 -1.19 6.41
CA LYS A 27 -2.91 -0.68 7.33
C LYS A 27 -3.37 0.74 6.99
N THR A 28 -2.50 1.55 6.39
CA THR A 28 -2.81 2.95 6.06
C THR A 28 -3.33 3.12 4.64
N GLN A 29 -3.24 2.09 3.80
CA GLN A 29 -3.69 2.18 2.41
C GLN A 29 -5.22 2.19 2.32
N PRO A 30 -5.79 2.97 1.39
CA PRO A 30 -7.21 2.95 1.07
C PRO A 30 -7.69 1.55 0.66
N LEU A 31 -8.96 1.23 0.95
CA LEU A 31 -9.55 -0.06 0.57
C LEU A 31 -9.51 -0.27 -0.95
N THR A 32 -9.78 0.79 -1.72
CA THR A 32 -9.77 0.78 -3.19
C THR A 32 -8.42 0.34 -3.77
N GLU A 33 -7.30 0.77 -3.18
CA GLU A 33 -5.97 0.34 -3.61
C GLU A 33 -5.68 -1.12 -3.27
N LEU A 34 -6.19 -1.63 -2.13
CA LEU A 34 -6.07 -3.05 -1.78
C LEU A 34 -6.85 -3.94 -2.74
N GLU A 35 -8.07 -3.53 -3.11
CA GLU A 35 -8.91 -4.22 -4.10
C GLU A 35 -8.30 -4.21 -5.49
N ARG A 36 -7.72 -3.07 -5.90
CA ARG A 36 -6.97 -2.95 -7.15
C ARG A 36 -5.82 -3.95 -7.23
N ILE A 37 -5.04 -4.10 -6.15
CA ILE A 37 -3.94 -5.08 -6.08
C ILE A 37 -4.46 -6.52 -6.15
N MET A 38 -5.63 -6.79 -5.58
CA MET A 38 -6.28 -8.10 -5.68
C MET A 38 -6.70 -8.45 -7.11
N GLN A 39 -7.24 -7.46 -7.84
CA GLN A 39 -7.70 -7.61 -9.23
C GLN A 39 -6.55 -7.66 -10.24
N ASP A 40 -5.39 -7.07 -9.93
CA ASP A 40 -4.23 -7.08 -10.83
C ASP A 40 -3.68 -8.50 -11.04
N GLU A 41 -3.79 -9.03 -12.26
CA GLU A 41 -3.32 -10.37 -12.64
C GLU A 41 -1.80 -10.55 -12.45
N ARG A 42 -1.03 -9.46 -12.54
CA ARG A 42 0.43 -9.47 -12.43
C ARG A 42 0.92 -9.33 -10.99
N ALA A 43 0.04 -9.00 -10.06
CA ALA A 43 0.42 -8.83 -8.67
C ALA A 43 0.85 -10.16 -8.04
N ASN A 44 1.88 -10.09 -7.19
CA ASN A 44 2.42 -11.24 -6.50
C ASN A 44 1.34 -11.91 -5.61
N LYS A 45 1.19 -13.23 -5.72
CA LYS A 45 0.21 -14.01 -4.92
C LYS A 45 0.29 -13.74 -3.42
N LYS A 46 1.50 -13.62 -2.87
CA LYS A 46 1.71 -13.30 -1.44
C LYS A 46 1.20 -11.91 -1.08
N LEU A 47 1.35 -10.94 -1.99
CA LEU A 47 0.84 -9.58 -1.80
C LEU A 47 -0.69 -9.57 -1.82
N LYS A 48 -1.32 -10.32 -2.73
CA LYS A 48 -2.77 -10.50 -2.76
C LYS A 48 -3.30 -11.07 -1.44
N VAL A 49 -2.70 -12.14 -0.93
CA VAL A 49 -3.11 -12.74 0.36
C VAL A 49 -3.04 -11.73 1.51
N LYS A 50 -2.03 -10.85 1.54
CA LYS A 50 -1.92 -9.79 2.56
C LYS A 50 -3.04 -8.77 2.43
N CYS A 51 -3.33 -8.32 1.20
CA CYS A 51 -4.42 -7.38 0.93
C CYS A 51 -5.77 -7.99 1.32
N LEU A 52 -6.02 -9.25 0.96
CA LEU A 52 -7.23 -9.99 1.33
C LEU A 52 -7.41 -10.07 2.85
N ARG A 53 -6.34 -10.40 3.59
CA ARG A 53 -6.40 -10.46 5.07
C ARG A 53 -6.77 -9.11 5.68
N GLU A 54 -6.20 -8.03 5.15
CA GLU A 54 -6.50 -6.68 5.64
C GLU A 54 -7.93 -6.26 5.28
N ILE A 55 -8.40 -6.55 4.07
CA ILE A 55 -9.81 -6.31 3.66
C ILE A 55 -10.76 -7.06 4.60
N THR A 56 -10.53 -8.36 4.82
CA THR A 56 -11.36 -9.19 5.71
C THR A 56 -11.32 -8.69 7.15
N ARG A 57 -10.17 -8.17 7.62
CA ARG A 57 -10.06 -7.56 8.95
C ARG A 57 -10.93 -6.32 9.06
N ARG A 58 -10.86 -5.41 8.08
CA ARG A 58 -11.64 -4.16 8.06
C ARG A 58 -13.14 -4.38 7.90
N SER A 59 -13.55 -5.46 7.23
CA SER A 59 -14.97 -5.80 7.05
C SER A 59 -15.63 -6.43 8.30
N LYS A 60 -14.84 -6.83 9.29
CA LYS A 60 -15.32 -7.42 10.55
C LYS A 60 -15.38 -6.42 11.71
N GLU A 61 -14.84 -5.21 11.50
CA GLU A 61 -14.95 -4.06 12.42
C GLU A 61 -16.23 -3.28 12.10
#